data_AF-D3IFQ3-F1
#
_entry.id   AF-D3IFQ3-F1
#
_cell.length_a   1.000
_cell.length_b   1.000
_cell.length_c   1.000
_cell.angle_alpha   90.00
_cell.angle_beta   90.00
_cell.angle_gamma   90.00
#
_symmetry.space_group_name_H-M   'P 1'
#
loop_
_entity.id
_entity.type
_entity.pdbx_description
1 polymer ?
#
loop_
_entity_poly.entity_id
_entity_poly.type
_entity_poly.pdbx_seq_one_letter_code
_entity_poly.pdbx_strand_id
1 'polypeptide(L)'
;MKIEEGSTTGPWIGPVLGEVPINLLAQEKGDKLNANIGIDFQGMTIKVVFGEGYQVPNSDFENFGASKEPNRWHSFQSVITEGWFTSLAKGQQTKESTDVRPGSLGKKSLCVYSRSIIGVTANGTVTTGRLKAGSTTATDTRNNSFLDLANKDKDGNGDPFYTELSGRPDSLTLWVKFKQGKPSADHPYATAKAVITDGTYYQLPEEKGKTYKKMAEAINNEIADTKGEWKRLSIPFSYVNNSIDPKAILVTLSTNADAGKGSGSDELYVDDLELVYNFGVEGISIKGQALANFAENTTEYTHIVGNATADDITVKTKGQGMLVAKTVENGKATVLVASNDLSKYRLYTINVTTGIDNLPSVEGNKQVEIYTLDGVRVNNTNRKGVYIIKDAQGKTRKVVKQ
;
A
#
# COMPACT_ATOMS: atom_id res chain seq x y z
N MET A 1 -26.34 3.73 13.67
CA MET A 1 -26.23 3.13 15.02
C MET A 1 -26.77 4.15 16.01
N LYS A 2 -27.57 3.75 17.01
CA LYS A 2 -28.06 4.67 18.05
C LYS A 2 -26.98 4.78 19.13
N ILE A 3 -26.50 6.00 19.42
CA ILE A 3 -25.46 6.19 20.42
C ILE A 3 -26.10 6.23 21.82
N GLU A 4 -25.57 5.45 22.75
CA GLU A 4 -26.03 5.36 24.13
C GLU A 4 -25.08 6.10 25.08
N GLU A 5 -25.59 6.53 26.24
CA GLU A 5 -24.83 7.25 27.24
C GLU A 5 -23.73 6.36 27.83
N GLY A 6 -22.48 6.85 27.79
CA GLY A 6 -21.32 6.15 28.35
C GLY A 6 -21.22 6.27 29.88
N SER A 7 -20.32 5.51 30.49
CA SER A 7 -20.15 5.44 31.96
C SER A 7 -19.34 6.58 32.58
N THR A 8 -19.03 7.65 31.85
CA THR A 8 -18.18 8.75 32.32
C THR A 8 -19.00 9.94 32.83
N THR A 9 -18.57 10.54 33.94
CA THR A 9 -19.17 11.74 34.52
C THR A 9 -18.84 12.98 33.70
N GLY A 10 -19.71 13.33 32.74
CA GLY A 10 -19.68 14.55 31.94
C GLY A 10 -21.03 14.79 31.27
N PRO A 11 -21.33 16.01 30.79
CA PRO A 11 -22.60 16.29 30.12
C PRO A 11 -22.76 15.43 28.86
N TRP A 12 -23.76 14.55 28.87
CA TRP A 12 -24.11 13.69 27.75
C TRP A 12 -24.91 14.47 26.70
N ILE A 13 -24.33 14.63 25.51
CA ILE A 13 -24.96 15.37 24.42
C ILE A 13 -25.64 14.47 23.38
N GLY A 14 -25.51 13.14 23.48
CA GLY A 14 -26.00 12.21 22.46
C GLY A 14 -27.48 12.29 22.08
N PRO A 15 -28.43 12.64 22.97
CA PRO A 15 -29.83 12.81 22.57
C PRO A 15 -30.04 13.98 21.59
N VAL A 16 -29.10 14.94 21.56
CA VAL A 16 -29.14 16.12 20.68
C VAL A 16 -28.35 15.90 19.38
N LEU A 17 -27.54 14.82 19.30
CA LEU A 17 -26.64 14.58 18.17
C LEU A 17 -27.30 14.00 16.92
N GLY A 18 -28.51 13.46 17.03
CA GLY A 18 -29.17 12.78 15.91
C GLY A 18 -28.40 11.52 15.47
N GLU A 19 -28.62 11.08 14.22
CA GLU A 19 -27.87 9.95 13.65
C GLU A 19 -26.45 10.39 13.25
N VAL A 20 -25.44 9.70 13.76
CA VAL A 20 -24.04 9.91 13.36
C VAL A 20 -23.69 8.91 12.25
N PRO A 21 -23.32 9.38 11.04
CA PRO A 21 -22.90 8.50 9.97
C PRO A 21 -21.55 7.87 10.31
N ILE A 22 -21.50 6.53 10.28
CA ILE A 22 -20.30 5.74 10.51
C ILE A 22 -20.02 4.94 9.24
N ASN A 23 -18.87 5.17 8.63
CA ASN A 23 -18.38 4.38 7.52
C ASN A 23 -17.29 3.44 8.03
N LEU A 24 -17.55 2.13 7.97
CA LEU A 24 -16.58 1.09 8.32
C LEU A 24 -16.09 0.42 7.04
N LEU A 25 -14.79 0.50 6.80
CA LEU A 25 -14.12 -0.37 5.85
C LEU A 25 -13.22 -1.32 6.63
N ALA A 26 -13.43 -2.62 6.47
CA ALA A 26 -12.65 -3.63 7.17
C ALA A 26 -12.19 -4.74 6.23
N GLN A 27 -11.02 -5.28 6.52
CA GLN A 27 -10.48 -6.45 5.87
C GLN A 27 -10.00 -7.43 6.93
N GLU A 28 -10.49 -8.64 6.85
CA GLU A 28 -9.97 -9.78 7.60
C GLU A 28 -8.92 -10.49 6.76
N LYS A 29 -7.74 -10.75 7.34
CA LYS A 29 -6.67 -11.53 6.72
C LYS A 29 -6.08 -12.48 7.75
N GLY A 30 -6.49 -13.75 7.69
CA GLY A 30 -6.12 -14.74 8.71
C GLY A 30 -6.78 -14.40 10.04
N ASP A 31 -5.99 -14.28 11.10
CA ASP A 31 -6.42 -13.91 12.46
C ASP A 31 -6.39 -12.39 12.74
N LYS A 32 -6.06 -11.57 11.72
CA LYS A 32 -5.96 -10.12 11.84
C LYS A 32 -7.14 -9.42 11.17
N LEU A 33 -7.71 -8.45 11.89
CA LEU A 33 -8.68 -7.49 11.36
C LEU A 33 -8.02 -6.12 11.22
N ASN A 34 -7.96 -5.61 10.00
CA ASN A 34 -7.62 -4.22 9.75
C ASN A 34 -8.91 -3.46 9.41
N ALA A 35 -9.10 -2.28 10.00
CA ALA A 35 -10.29 -1.47 9.71
C ALA A 35 -9.99 0.01 9.73
N ASN A 36 -10.70 0.77 8.90
CA ASN A 36 -10.75 2.22 8.95
C ASN A 36 -12.19 2.65 9.21
N ILE A 37 -12.39 3.39 10.30
CA ILE A 37 -13.69 3.94 10.69
C ILE A 37 -13.65 5.44 10.47
N GLY A 38 -14.45 5.92 9.52
CA GLY A 38 -14.72 7.35 9.36
C GLY A 38 -15.98 7.73 10.13
N ILE A 39 -15.86 8.70 11.03
CA ILE A 39 -16.98 9.30 11.75
C ILE A 39 -17.03 10.77 11.35
N ASP A 40 -18.06 11.15 10.59
CA ASP A 40 -18.24 12.54 10.18
C ASP A 40 -19.11 13.27 11.21
N PHE A 41 -18.52 14.26 11.86
CA PHE A 41 -19.13 15.02 12.94
C PHE A 41 -18.96 16.53 12.71
N GLN A 42 -20.06 17.22 12.37
CA GLN A 42 -20.09 18.69 12.25
C GLN A 42 -18.96 19.27 11.35
N GLY A 43 -18.60 18.56 10.28
CA GLY A 43 -17.50 18.96 9.37
C GLY A 43 -16.10 18.47 9.78
N MET A 44 -15.97 17.75 10.89
CA MET A 44 -14.76 17.04 11.29
C MET A 44 -14.90 15.54 11.02
N THR A 45 -13.99 14.96 10.24
CA THR A 45 -13.91 13.51 10.04
C THR A 45 -12.92 12.93 11.05
N ILE A 46 -13.39 12.13 12.01
CA ILE A 46 -12.53 11.30 12.86
C ILE A 46 -12.23 10.02 12.10
N LYS A 47 -10.95 9.71 11.89
CA LYS A 47 -10.51 8.44 11.31
C LYS A 47 -9.89 7.56 12.40
N VAL A 48 -10.45 6.37 12.59
CA VAL A 48 -9.91 5.36 13.50
C VAL A 48 -9.36 4.21 12.68
N VAL A 49 -8.06 3.97 12.77
CA VAL A 49 -7.39 2.85 12.09
C VAL A 49 -7.13 1.73 13.10
N PHE A 50 -7.66 0.55 12.82
CA PHE A 50 -7.41 -0.67 13.56
C PHE A 50 -6.45 -1.56 12.78
N GLY A 51 -5.47 -2.12 13.50
CA GLY A 51 -4.44 -3.02 12.98
C GLY A 51 -3.21 -2.31 12.41
N GLU A 52 -2.08 -3.03 12.41
CA GLU A 52 -0.77 -2.56 11.94
C GLU A 52 -0.42 -3.18 10.57
N GLY A 53 0.74 -2.83 10.01
CA GLY A 53 1.30 -3.51 8.83
C GLY A 53 1.01 -2.85 7.48
N TYR A 54 0.62 -1.58 7.45
CA TYR A 54 0.54 -0.77 6.23
C TYR A 54 1.56 0.36 6.17
N GLN A 55 2.23 0.69 7.27
CA GLN A 55 3.32 1.66 7.31
C GLN A 55 4.49 1.06 8.10
N VAL A 56 5.70 1.58 7.85
CA VAL A 56 6.87 1.24 8.66
C VAL A 56 6.77 2.03 9.98
N PRO A 57 6.90 1.38 11.15
CA PRO A 57 6.82 2.08 12.43
C PRO A 57 7.91 3.16 12.60
N ASN A 58 7.58 4.24 13.31
CA ASN A 58 8.51 5.34 13.65
C ASN A 58 9.30 5.87 12.44
N SER A 59 8.63 5.95 11.30
CA SER A 59 9.22 6.43 10.03
C SER A 59 9.27 7.96 9.91
N ASP A 60 8.61 8.65 10.83
CA ASP A 60 8.77 10.07 11.14
C ASP A 60 9.99 10.35 12.02
N PHE A 61 10.62 9.31 12.58
CA PHE A 61 11.81 9.39 13.43
C PHE A 61 11.67 10.33 14.64
N GLU A 62 10.51 10.31 15.30
CA GLU A 62 10.27 11.13 16.50
C GLU A 62 10.68 10.43 17.81
N ASN A 63 10.77 9.10 17.79
CA ASN A 63 11.04 8.29 18.98
C ASN A 63 12.42 7.63 18.91
N PHE A 64 13.25 7.88 19.92
CA PHE A 64 14.60 7.30 20.04
C PHE A 64 14.76 6.57 21.36
N GLY A 65 15.41 5.41 21.30
CA GLY A 65 15.76 4.62 22.46
C GLY A 65 17.00 5.15 23.19
N ALA A 66 17.30 4.54 24.33
CA ALA A 66 18.52 4.84 25.10
C ALA A 66 19.82 4.57 24.29
N SER A 67 19.75 3.69 23.28
CA SER A 67 20.84 3.36 22.36
C SER A 67 21.06 4.42 21.26
N LYS A 68 20.32 5.54 21.26
CA LYS A 68 20.30 6.56 20.18
C LYS A 68 19.97 6.00 18.79
N GLU A 69 19.48 4.76 18.74
CA GLU A 69 18.79 4.19 17.58
C GLU A 69 17.32 4.62 17.67
N PRO A 70 16.68 4.99 16.54
CA PRO A 70 15.24 5.19 16.54
C PRO A 70 14.54 3.89 16.93
N ASN A 71 13.45 3.96 17.70
CA ASN A 71 12.66 2.77 18.01
C ASN A 71 12.25 2.07 16.70
N ARG A 72 12.28 0.74 16.66
CA ARG A 72 12.02 -0.11 15.48
C ARG A 72 13.04 -0.03 14.34
N TRP A 73 14.14 0.70 14.52
CA TRP A 73 15.24 0.82 13.57
C TRP A 73 16.57 0.48 14.23
N HIS A 74 17.43 -0.23 13.51
CA HIS A 74 18.63 -0.84 14.07
C HIS A 74 19.86 -0.51 13.21
N SER A 75 20.96 -0.23 13.87
CA SER A 75 22.24 0.20 13.28
C SER A 75 23.40 -0.62 13.87
N PHE A 76 24.62 -0.09 13.75
CA PHE A 76 25.82 -0.74 14.27
C PHE A 76 25.90 -0.81 15.81
N GLN A 77 24.97 -0.19 16.54
CA GLN A 77 24.90 -0.34 18.00
C GLN A 77 24.33 -1.71 18.41
N SER A 78 23.40 -2.26 17.62
CA SER A 78 22.73 -3.56 17.84
C SER A 78 23.16 -4.67 16.86
N VAL A 79 24.25 -4.44 16.11
CA VAL A 79 24.83 -5.38 15.13
C VAL A 79 25.29 -6.71 15.73
N ILE A 80 25.10 -7.80 14.99
CA ILE A 80 25.70 -9.10 15.29
C ILE A 80 27.11 -9.16 14.70
N THR A 81 28.08 -9.67 15.46
CA THR A 81 29.48 -9.83 15.02
C THR A 81 29.94 -11.27 15.21
N GLU A 82 30.68 -11.84 14.26
CA GLU A 82 31.11 -13.27 14.31
C GLU A 82 32.47 -13.51 14.98
N GLY A 83 33.27 -12.47 15.21
CA GLY A 83 34.58 -12.60 15.84
C GLY A 83 35.19 -11.29 16.35
N TRP A 84 36.37 -11.40 16.96
CA TRP A 84 37.06 -10.27 17.61
C TRP A 84 37.27 -9.08 16.66
N PHE A 85 37.79 -9.31 15.45
CA PHE A 85 38.03 -8.23 14.49
C PHE A 85 36.73 -7.58 13.98
N THR A 86 35.66 -8.36 13.81
CA THR A 86 34.35 -7.80 13.42
C THR A 86 33.65 -7.06 14.55
N SER A 87 34.00 -7.34 15.82
CA SER A 87 33.45 -6.62 16.99
C SER A 87 33.77 -5.12 16.96
N LEU A 88 34.86 -4.75 16.27
CA LEU A 88 35.23 -3.35 16.04
C LEU A 88 34.22 -2.59 15.19
N ALA A 89 33.31 -3.28 14.48
CA ALA A 89 32.22 -2.64 13.76
C ALA A 89 31.13 -2.09 14.69
N LYS A 90 31.05 -2.58 15.94
CA LYS A 90 30.01 -2.15 16.88
C LYS A 90 30.19 -0.69 17.28
N GLY A 91 29.08 0.04 17.38
CA GLY A 91 29.01 1.36 17.99
C GLY A 91 28.06 2.31 17.28
N GLN A 92 27.97 3.53 17.83
CA GLN A 92 26.98 4.50 17.38
C GLN A 92 27.25 4.97 15.94
N GLN A 93 26.23 4.88 15.09
CA GLN A 93 26.21 5.45 13.73
C GLN A 93 24.86 6.10 13.37
N THR A 94 24.02 6.33 14.38
CA THR A 94 22.78 7.08 14.29
C THR A 94 22.70 8.10 15.42
N LYS A 95 21.96 9.19 15.22
CA LYS A 95 21.60 10.14 16.28
C LYS A 95 20.30 10.84 15.90
N GLU A 96 19.55 11.27 16.90
CA GLU A 96 18.47 12.23 16.68
C GLU A 96 19.04 13.58 16.20
N SER A 97 18.29 14.27 15.37
CA SER A 97 18.60 15.62 14.90
C SER A 97 17.36 16.50 15.01
N THR A 98 17.54 17.78 15.33
CA THR A 98 16.46 18.79 15.30
C THR A 98 16.33 19.46 13.93
N ASP A 99 17.14 19.03 12.95
CA ASP A 99 17.07 19.49 11.58
C ASP A 99 16.00 18.69 10.85
N VAL A 100 14.86 19.31 10.54
CA VAL A 100 13.69 18.66 9.97
C VAL A 100 13.39 19.17 8.58
N ARG A 101 12.70 18.37 7.76
CA ARG A 101 12.36 18.78 6.40
C ARG A 101 11.36 19.95 6.40
N PRO A 102 11.32 20.77 5.32
CA PRO A 102 10.35 21.86 5.20
C PRO A 102 8.89 21.39 5.35
N GLY A 103 8.16 21.99 6.28
CA GLY A 103 6.76 21.65 6.57
C GLY A 103 6.55 20.34 7.32
N SER A 104 7.59 19.79 7.97
CA SER A 104 7.43 18.67 8.90
C SER A 104 6.49 19.05 10.05
N LEU A 105 5.65 18.11 10.46
CA LEU A 105 4.87 18.22 11.69
C LEU A 105 5.67 17.71 12.91
N GLY A 106 6.70 16.90 12.64
CA GLY A 106 7.66 16.40 13.61
C GLY A 106 8.66 17.47 14.05
N LYS A 107 9.41 17.15 15.10
CA LYS A 107 10.46 18.01 15.67
C LYS A 107 11.84 17.39 15.52
N LYS A 108 11.91 16.15 15.04
CA LYS A 108 13.13 15.38 14.95
C LYS A 108 13.26 14.75 13.57
N SER A 109 14.48 14.41 13.24
CA SER A 109 14.82 13.54 12.11
C SER A 109 15.92 12.58 12.54
N LEU A 110 16.16 11.56 11.72
CA LEU A 110 17.27 10.66 11.89
C LEU A 110 18.50 11.17 11.14
N CYS A 111 19.65 11.26 11.81
CA CYS A 111 20.94 11.38 11.16
C CYS A 111 21.71 10.05 11.25
N VAL A 112 21.98 9.44 10.09
CA VAL A 112 22.86 8.27 9.93
C VAL A 112 24.22 8.76 9.48
N TYR A 113 25.30 8.29 10.11
CA TYR A 113 26.65 8.78 9.79
C TYR A 113 27.69 7.66 9.68
N SER A 114 28.61 7.83 8.74
CA SER A 114 29.77 6.95 8.59
C SER A 114 30.84 7.28 9.63
N ARG A 115 31.74 6.32 9.86
CA ARG A 115 32.88 6.48 10.76
C ARG A 115 34.14 5.85 10.17
N SER A 116 35.30 6.31 10.59
CA SER A 116 36.58 5.65 10.30
C SER A 116 36.96 4.70 11.42
N ILE A 117 37.23 3.43 11.09
CA ILE A 117 37.65 2.38 12.03
C ILE A 117 39.00 1.84 11.54
N ILE A 118 40.08 2.16 12.25
CA ILE A 118 41.44 1.62 11.99
C ILE A 118 41.79 1.59 10.49
N GLY A 119 41.69 2.74 9.81
CA GLY A 119 42.03 2.88 8.39
C GLY A 119 40.97 2.37 7.39
N VAL A 120 39.83 1.85 7.86
CA VAL A 120 38.70 1.44 7.03
C VAL A 120 37.52 2.40 7.22
N THR A 121 36.90 2.81 6.13
CA THR A 121 35.63 3.54 6.18
C THR A 121 34.49 2.57 6.47
N ALA A 122 33.77 2.78 7.56
CA ALA A 122 32.55 2.05 7.89
C ALA A 122 31.33 2.91 7.55
N ASN A 123 30.53 2.45 6.58
CA ASN A 123 29.31 3.15 6.20
C ASN A 123 28.34 3.22 7.37
N GLY A 124 27.77 4.39 7.61
CA GLY A 124 26.57 4.50 8.44
C GLY A 124 25.44 3.78 7.74
N THR A 125 24.85 2.80 8.43
CA THR A 125 23.71 2.02 7.93
C THR A 125 22.70 1.85 9.05
N VAL A 126 21.42 1.98 8.69
CA VAL A 126 20.27 1.74 9.57
C VAL A 126 19.25 0.89 8.82
N THR A 127 18.54 0.01 9.52
CA THR A 127 17.59 -0.92 8.93
C THR A 127 16.40 -1.22 9.84
N THR A 128 15.25 -1.58 9.27
CA THR A 128 14.12 -2.15 10.04
C THR A 128 14.34 -3.61 10.43
N GLY A 129 15.38 -4.24 9.87
CA GLY A 129 15.83 -5.59 10.21
C GLY A 129 16.94 -5.57 11.26
N ARG A 130 17.92 -6.47 11.14
CA ARG A 130 19.16 -6.44 11.92
C ARG A 130 20.38 -6.31 11.02
N LEU A 131 21.42 -5.65 11.51
CA LEU A 131 22.72 -5.68 10.87
C LEU A 131 23.56 -6.87 11.35
N LYS A 132 24.35 -7.42 10.44
CA LYS A 132 25.37 -8.42 10.68
C LYS A 132 26.70 -7.95 10.10
N ALA A 133 27.76 -7.98 10.89
CA ALA A 133 29.14 -7.81 10.47
C ALA A 133 29.87 -9.15 10.62
N GLY A 134 29.76 -10.01 9.60
CA GLY A 134 30.36 -11.35 9.60
C GLY A 134 31.73 -11.44 8.94
N SER A 135 32.25 -10.37 8.36
CA SER A 135 33.56 -10.37 7.67
C SER A 135 34.29 -9.05 7.81
N THR A 136 35.62 -9.10 7.86
CA THR A 136 36.48 -7.90 7.75
C THR A 136 36.60 -7.39 6.32
N THR A 137 36.14 -8.17 5.33
CA THR A 137 36.07 -7.74 3.92
C THR A 137 34.75 -7.03 3.68
N ALA A 138 34.78 -5.73 3.39
CA ALA A 138 33.57 -4.90 3.31
C ALA A 138 32.52 -5.43 2.32
N THR A 139 32.95 -5.98 1.18
CA THR A 139 32.07 -6.48 0.10
C THR A 139 31.56 -7.91 0.31
N ASP A 140 31.93 -8.58 1.40
CA ASP A 140 31.49 -9.94 1.71
C ASP A 140 30.01 -9.94 2.12
N THR A 141 29.20 -10.84 1.56
CA THR A 141 27.74 -10.89 1.80
C THR A 141 27.37 -11.32 3.22
N ARG A 142 28.34 -11.78 4.03
CA ARG A 142 28.17 -11.94 5.49
C ARG A 142 28.08 -10.60 6.23
N ASN A 143 28.47 -9.50 5.59
CA ASN A 143 28.16 -8.14 6.01
C ASN A 143 26.84 -7.73 5.37
N ASN A 144 25.76 -7.76 6.14
CA ASN A 144 24.42 -7.56 5.59
C ASN A 144 23.46 -6.88 6.57
N SER A 145 22.38 -6.34 6.02
CA SER A 145 21.12 -6.16 6.74
C SER A 145 20.22 -7.34 6.42
N PHE A 146 19.48 -7.85 7.40
CA PHE A 146 18.59 -9.00 7.19
C PHE A 146 17.30 -8.87 8.00
N LEU A 147 16.24 -9.54 7.54
CA LEU A 147 15.03 -9.80 8.33
C LEU A 147 14.74 -11.29 8.37
N ASP A 148 14.06 -11.73 9.43
CA ASP A 148 13.48 -13.05 9.57
C ASP A 148 12.39 -13.01 10.65
N LEU A 149 11.13 -13.31 10.31
CA LEU A 149 10.02 -13.33 11.27
C LEU A 149 10.15 -14.48 12.31
N ALA A 150 10.99 -15.49 12.03
CA ALA A 150 11.29 -16.53 12.99
C ALA A 150 12.21 -16.02 14.12
N ASN A 151 12.94 -14.92 13.91
CA ASN A 151 13.82 -14.32 14.91
C ASN A 151 13.03 -13.88 16.15
N LYS A 152 13.49 -14.27 17.33
CA LYS A 152 12.86 -13.93 18.62
C LYS A 152 13.65 -12.91 19.43
N ASP A 153 14.81 -12.51 18.93
CA ASP A 153 15.62 -11.47 19.55
C ASP A 153 14.90 -10.13 19.52
N LYS A 154 15.14 -9.34 20.56
CA LYS A 154 14.62 -7.99 20.73
C LYS A 154 15.74 -7.03 21.07
N ASP A 155 15.56 -5.77 20.72
CA ASP A 155 16.47 -4.72 21.13
C ASP A 155 16.26 -4.31 22.60
N GLY A 156 16.94 -3.26 23.05
CA GLY A 156 16.82 -2.74 24.41
C GLY A 156 15.45 -2.13 24.75
N ASN A 157 14.64 -1.79 23.74
CA ASN A 157 13.28 -1.25 23.88
C ASN A 157 12.21 -2.35 23.78
N GLY A 158 12.60 -3.60 23.50
CA GLY A 158 11.68 -4.71 23.29
C GLY A 158 11.15 -4.81 21.85
N ASP A 159 11.68 -4.01 20.93
CA ASP A 159 11.35 -4.03 19.52
C ASP A 159 11.95 -5.25 18.83
N PRO A 160 11.21 -5.94 17.93
CA PRO A 160 11.76 -7.01 17.13
C PRO A 160 12.68 -6.48 16.03
N PHE A 161 13.65 -7.29 15.61
CA PHE A 161 14.54 -6.99 14.46
C PHE A 161 13.90 -7.29 13.09
N TYR A 162 12.62 -6.95 12.94
CA TYR A 162 11.88 -7.05 11.69
C TYR A 162 10.68 -6.10 11.71
N THR A 163 10.14 -5.79 10.53
CA THR A 163 8.87 -5.07 10.39
C THR A 163 7.88 -5.93 9.63
N GLU A 164 6.72 -6.19 10.25
CA GLU A 164 5.60 -6.86 9.59
C GLU A 164 4.93 -5.91 8.59
N LEU A 165 4.54 -6.45 7.44
CA LEU A 165 3.82 -5.70 6.41
C LEU A 165 2.80 -6.61 5.72
N SER A 166 1.55 -6.16 5.66
CA SER A 166 0.45 -6.83 4.95
C SER A 166 0.10 -6.14 3.63
N GLY A 167 0.58 -4.91 3.43
CA GLY A 167 0.29 -4.08 2.27
C GLY A 167 1.14 -4.37 1.03
N ARG A 168 0.61 -3.91 -0.11
CA ARG A 168 1.22 -3.88 -1.45
C ARG A 168 1.29 -2.41 -1.89
N PRO A 169 2.29 -1.64 -1.40
CA PRO A 169 2.46 -0.23 -1.74
C PRO A 169 3.02 -0.03 -3.14
N ASP A 170 2.62 1.08 -3.78
CA ASP A 170 3.07 1.44 -5.12
C ASP A 170 4.45 2.16 -5.11
N SER A 171 4.75 2.90 -4.04
CA SER A 171 6.07 3.55 -3.89
C SER A 171 6.49 3.73 -2.43
N LEU A 172 7.80 3.82 -2.23
CA LEU A 172 8.41 4.32 -1.01
C LEU A 172 8.71 5.81 -1.19
N THR A 173 8.23 6.65 -0.30
CA THR A 173 8.62 8.07 -0.25
C THR A 173 9.33 8.37 1.05
N LEU A 174 10.25 9.33 1.01
CA LEU A 174 11.04 9.76 2.15
C LEU A 174 11.69 11.11 1.84
N TRP A 175 11.96 11.90 2.87
CA TRP A 175 12.82 13.07 2.75
C TRP A 175 14.24 12.71 3.14
N VAL A 176 15.20 13.18 2.34
CA VAL A 176 16.62 12.99 2.61
C VAL A 176 17.38 14.29 2.49
N LYS A 177 18.43 14.43 3.29
CA LYS A 177 19.49 15.40 3.08
C LYS A 177 20.82 14.68 3.25
N PHE A 178 21.56 14.52 2.16
CA PHE A 178 22.82 13.78 2.15
C PHE A 178 24.00 14.73 1.98
N LYS A 179 25.05 14.50 2.76
CA LYS A 179 26.28 15.28 2.73
C LYS A 179 27.48 14.34 2.80
N GLN A 180 28.37 14.45 1.83
CA GLN A 180 29.67 13.80 1.94
C GLN A 180 30.57 14.58 2.89
N GLY A 181 31.26 13.88 3.79
CA GLY A 181 32.23 14.52 4.68
C GLY A 181 33.46 15.00 3.89
N LYS A 182 33.89 14.20 2.92
CA LYS A 182 34.82 14.58 1.86
C LYS A 182 34.22 14.17 0.52
N PRO A 183 34.01 15.10 -0.43
CA PRO A 183 33.47 14.78 -1.74
C PRO A 183 34.29 13.68 -2.43
N SER A 184 33.59 12.70 -3.01
CA SER A 184 34.18 11.60 -3.77
C SER A 184 33.39 11.40 -5.06
N ALA A 185 34.05 11.58 -6.20
CA ALA A 185 33.44 11.36 -7.51
C ALA A 185 33.24 9.86 -7.81
N ASP A 186 34.12 9.00 -7.28
CA ASP A 186 34.06 7.54 -7.50
C ASP A 186 32.96 6.87 -6.66
N HIS A 187 32.64 7.44 -5.50
CA HIS A 187 31.66 6.91 -4.55
C HIS A 187 30.71 8.01 -4.04
N PRO A 188 29.93 8.66 -4.93
CA PRO A 188 29.23 9.91 -4.61
C PRO A 188 27.87 9.73 -3.95
N TYR A 189 27.34 8.50 -3.87
CA TYR A 189 25.93 8.27 -3.59
C TYR A 189 25.68 7.54 -2.28
N ALA A 190 24.70 8.02 -1.52
CA ALA A 190 24.00 7.26 -0.48
C ALA A 190 22.89 6.39 -1.09
N THR A 191 22.26 5.54 -0.26
CA THR A 191 21.22 4.61 -0.72
C THR A 191 20.00 4.56 0.19
N ALA A 192 18.86 4.25 -0.43
CA ALA A 192 17.64 3.85 0.24
C ALA A 192 17.05 2.63 -0.47
N LYS A 193 16.82 1.56 0.28
CA LYS A 193 16.34 0.27 -0.25
C LYS A 193 15.19 -0.23 0.61
N ALA A 194 14.14 -0.72 0.00
CA ALA A 194 13.06 -1.42 0.66
C ALA A 194 12.71 -2.69 -0.12
N VAL A 195 12.59 -3.82 0.58
CA VAL A 195 12.23 -5.11 -0.04
C VAL A 195 11.14 -5.79 0.77
N ILE A 196 10.05 -6.13 0.08
CA ILE A 196 8.89 -6.80 0.67
C ILE A 196 9.01 -8.30 0.42
N THR A 197 8.77 -9.10 1.45
CA THR A 197 9.03 -10.54 1.45
C THR A 197 7.88 -11.33 2.08
N ASP A 198 7.94 -12.65 1.96
CA ASP A 198 7.05 -13.57 2.68
C ASP A 198 7.40 -13.74 4.17
N GLY A 199 8.40 -12.99 4.68
CA GLY A 199 8.84 -13.02 6.06
C GLY A 199 9.85 -14.11 6.42
N THR A 200 10.17 -15.01 5.50
CA THR A 200 11.34 -15.89 5.67
C THR A 200 12.64 -15.10 5.51
N TYR A 201 13.77 -15.68 5.95
CA TYR A 201 15.07 -15.03 5.92
C TYR A 201 15.36 -14.34 4.58
N TYR A 202 15.63 -13.04 4.65
CA TYR A 202 16.02 -12.20 3.52
C TYR A 202 17.16 -11.27 3.93
N GLN A 203 18.09 -10.98 3.02
CA GLN A 203 19.21 -10.08 3.31
C GLN A 203 19.58 -9.16 2.14
N LEU A 204 20.20 -8.03 2.47
CA LEU A 204 20.89 -7.12 1.57
C LEU A 204 22.36 -6.95 2.00
N PRO A 205 23.35 -7.11 1.10
CA PRO A 205 23.21 -7.57 -0.28
C PRO A 205 22.75 -9.04 -0.35
N GLU A 206 22.07 -9.39 -1.43
CA GLU A 206 21.68 -10.77 -1.72
C GLU A 206 22.91 -11.64 -2.03
N GLU A 207 22.91 -12.90 -1.58
CA GLU A 207 23.96 -13.86 -1.89
C GLU A 207 23.87 -14.34 -3.35
N LYS A 208 25.00 -14.39 -4.05
CA LYS A 208 25.05 -14.85 -5.44
C LYS A 208 24.56 -16.30 -5.54
N GLY A 209 23.56 -16.52 -6.40
CA GLY A 209 22.99 -17.84 -6.66
C GLY A 209 21.96 -18.32 -5.64
N LYS A 210 21.66 -17.52 -4.61
CA LYS A 210 20.59 -17.84 -3.66
C LYS A 210 19.27 -17.21 -4.10
N THR A 211 18.20 -17.98 -4.02
CA THR A 211 16.84 -17.48 -4.26
C THR A 211 16.21 -17.08 -2.95
N TYR A 212 15.67 -15.87 -2.90
CA TYR A 212 14.87 -15.38 -1.78
C TYR A 212 13.41 -15.19 -2.19
N LYS A 213 12.52 -15.30 -1.22
CA LYS A 213 11.08 -15.09 -1.41
C LYS A 213 10.72 -13.61 -1.23
N LYS A 214 11.14 -12.79 -2.19
CA LYS A 214 10.78 -11.36 -2.28
C LYS A 214 9.63 -11.14 -3.27
N MET A 215 8.68 -10.32 -2.87
CA MET A 215 7.52 -9.91 -3.67
C MET A 215 7.83 -8.69 -4.54
N ALA A 216 8.40 -7.65 -3.92
CA ALA A 216 8.65 -6.37 -4.56
C ALA A 216 9.85 -5.64 -3.93
N GLU A 217 10.47 -4.76 -4.70
CA GLU A 217 11.63 -3.97 -4.26
C GLU A 217 11.56 -2.53 -4.74
N ALA A 218 11.96 -1.58 -3.88
CA ALA A 218 12.16 -0.17 -4.19
C ALA A 218 13.60 0.17 -3.82
N ILE A 219 14.47 0.36 -4.82
CA ILE A 219 15.91 0.52 -4.64
C ILE A 219 16.36 1.83 -5.30
N ASN A 220 16.99 2.70 -4.53
CA ASN A 220 17.71 3.87 -5.03
C ASN A 220 19.15 3.85 -4.52
N ASN A 221 20.11 3.79 -5.45
CA ASN A 221 21.54 3.82 -5.17
C ASN A 221 22.22 5.13 -5.59
N GLU A 222 21.43 6.17 -5.89
CA GLU A 222 21.90 7.39 -6.55
C GLU A 222 21.52 8.64 -5.75
N ILE A 223 21.48 8.55 -4.42
CA ILE A 223 21.23 9.71 -3.56
C ILE A 223 22.49 10.56 -3.52
N ALA A 224 22.58 11.56 -4.39
CA ALA A 224 23.68 12.51 -4.44
C ALA A 224 23.67 13.49 -3.27
N ASP A 225 24.84 14.09 -3.00
CA ASP A 225 24.98 15.18 -2.03
C ASP A 225 23.98 16.30 -2.36
N THR A 226 23.10 16.59 -1.40
CA THR A 226 21.95 17.49 -1.61
C THR A 226 22.30 18.95 -1.34
N LYS A 227 23.58 19.26 -1.09
CA LYS A 227 24.09 20.62 -0.84
C LYS A 227 23.41 21.32 0.34
N GLY A 228 23.06 20.56 1.38
CA GLY A 228 22.43 21.07 2.59
C GLY A 228 20.90 21.19 2.50
N GLU A 229 20.30 20.85 1.35
CA GLU A 229 18.86 20.94 1.14
C GLU A 229 18.18 19.59 1.36
N TRP A 230 16.95 19.65 1.89
CA TRP A 230 16.06 18.49 1.96
C TRP A 230 15.46 18.20 0.59
N LYS A 231 15.49 16.93 0.17
CA LYS A 231 14.92 16.44 -1.07
C LYS A 231 13.94 15.31 -0.79
N ARG A 232 12.73 15.42 -1.32
CA ARG A 232 11.76 14.32 -1.29
C ARG A 232 12.10 13.33 -2.40
N LEU A 233 12.23 12.07 -2.04
CA LEU A 233 12.37 10.95 -2.96
C LEU A 233 11.03 10.22 -3.08
N SER A 234 10.78 9.65 -4.25
CA SER A 234 9.69 8.70 -4.50
C SER A 234 10.25 7.58 -5.36
N ILE A 235 10.36 6.39 -4.76
CA ILE A 235 11.00 5.21 -5.34
C ILE A 235 9.89 4.20 -5.61
N PRO A 236 9.55 3.90 -6.87
CA PRO A 236 8.49 2.95 -7.18
C PRO A 236 8.89 1.53 -6.77
N PHE A 237 7.92 0.76 -6.28
CA PHE A 237 8.12 -0.67 -6.06
C PHE A 237 8.03 -1.42 -7.39
N SER A 238 9.08 -2.18 -7.72
CA SER A 238 9.07 -3.17 -8.79
C SER A 238 8.57 -4.50 -8.24
N TYR A 239 7.43 -4.99 -8.72
CA TYR A 239 6.83 -6.25 -8.29
C TYR A 239 7.45 -7.42 -9.06
N VAL A 240 8.49 -8.01 -8.48
CA VAL A 240 9.27 -9.10 -9.09
C VAL A 240 8.57 -10.47 -8.98
N ASN A 241 7.67 -10.65 -8.01
CA ASN A 241 6.87 -11.86 -7.89
C ASN A 241 5.52 -11.59 -7.18
N ASN A 242 4.46 -11.46 -7.98
CA ASN A 242 3.12 -11.16 -7.48
C ASN A 242 2.44 -12.31 -6.71
N SER A 243 2.90 -13.55 -6.90
CA SER A 243 2.35 -14.74 -6.23
C SER A 243 2.79 -14.87 -4.77
N ILE A 244 3.76 -14.06 -4.33
CA ILE A 244 4.17 -14.01 -2.93
C ILE A 244 3.24 -13.06 -2.17
N ASP A 245 2.73 -13.52 -1.03
CA ASP A 245 2.00 -12.67 -0.10
C ASP A 245 2.96 -11.86 0.78
N PRO A 246 2.74 -10.55 0.91
CA PRO A 246 3.56 -9.72 1.79
C PRO A 246 3.31 -10.11 3.25
N LYS A 247 4.40 -10.33 3.99
CA LYS A 247 4.38 -10.48 5.45
C LYS A 247 5.40 -9.60 6.17
N ALA A 248 6.48 -9.20 5.50
CA ALA A 248 7.51 -8.37 6.10
C ALA A 248 8.19 -7.44 5.09
N ILE A 249 8.81 -6.37 5.59
CA ILE A 249 9.59 -5.42 4.79
C ILE A 249 10.96 -5.13 5.44
N LEU A 250 12.02 -5.24 4.64
CA LEU A 250 13.38 -4.81 5.01
C LEU A 250 13.61 -3.44 4.39
N VAL A 251 13.66 -2.38 5.19
CA VAL A 251 14.13 -1.06 4.75
C VAL A 251 15.56 -0.90 5.22
N THR A 252 16.46 -0.45 4.35
CA THR A 252 17.87 -0.18 4.67
C THR A 252 18.30 1.13 4.04
N LEU A 253 18.88 2.01 4.86
CA LEU A 253 19.38 3.31 4.45
C LEU A 253 20.88 3.35 4.75
N SER A 254 21.69 3.80 3.81
CA SER A 254 23.14 3.82 3.97
C SER A 254 23.79 5.08 3.41
N THR A 255 24.82 5.55 4.09
CA THR A 255 25.64 6.73 3.71
C THR A 255 26.51 6.52 2.47
N ASN A 256 26.62 5.28 1.96
CA ASN A 256 27.28 5.02 0.68
C ASN A 256 26.65 3.82 -0.06
N ALA A 257 26.71 3.83 -1.38
CA ALA A 257 26.29 2.71 -2.24
C ALA A 257 27.29 1.57 -2.28
N ASP A 258 28.57 1.88 -2.09
CA ASP A 258 29.65 0.92 -2.13
C ASP A 258 30.15 0.58 -0.73
N ALA A 259 30.14 -0.70 -0.39
CA ALA A 259 30.54 -1.17 0.93
C ALA A 259 32.00 -0.80 1.22
N GLY A 260 32.22 -0.15 2.37
CA GLY A 260 33.55 0.25 2.83
C GLY A 260 34.10 1.50 2.15
N LYS A 261 33.29 2.22 1.35
CA LYS A 261 33.67 3.44 0.64
C LYS A 261 33.03 4.69 1.26
N GLY A 262 33.30 5.86 0.69
CA GLY A 262 32.91 7.16 1.26
C GLY A 262 34.05 7.80 2.08
N SER A 263 33.73 8.82 2.87
CA SER A 263 34.75 9.62 3.57
C SER A 263 35.02 9.21 5.01
N GLY A 264 34.17 8.35 5.60
CA GLY A 264 34.21 8.04 7.03
C GLY A 264 33.71 9.18 7.93
N SER A 265 33.07 10.19 7.33
CA SER A 265 32.39 11.31 7.98
C SER A 265 31.17 11.81 7.19
N ASP A 266 30.66 11.00 6.25
CA ASP A 266 29.42 11.24 5.51
C ASP A 266 28.20 11.19 6.44
N GLU A 267 27.21 12.05 6.21
CA GLU A 267 25.96 12.15 6.96
C GLU A 267 24.75 12.07 6.02
N LEU A 268 23.80 11.18 6.34
CA LEU A 268 22.51 11.04 5.69
C LEU A 268 21.41 11.35 6.71
N TYR A 269 20.73 12.47 6.52
CA TYR A 269 19.55 12.83 7.29
C TYR A 269 18.32 12.28 6.58
N VAL A 270 17.38 11.73 7.35
CA VAL A 270 16.16 11.09 6.84
C VAL A 270 14.98 11.47 7.72
N ASP A 271 13.86 11.79 7.08
CA ASP A 271 12.62 12.22 7.73
C ASP A 271 11.40 11.76 6.92
N ASP A 272 10.24 11.61 7.57
CA ASP A 272 8.93 11.34 6.98
C ASP A 272 8.93 10.26 5.87
N LEU A 273 9.33 9.03 6.21
CA LEU A 273 9.21 7.88 5.31
C LEU A 273 7.77 7.35 5.28
N GLU A 274 7.24 7.11 4.09
CA GLU A 274 5.86 6.68 3.85
C GLU A 274 5.79 5.61 2.73
N LEU A 275 5.00 4.57 2.99
CA LEU A 275 4.55 3.63 1.95
C LEU A 275 3.27 4.18 1.31
N VAL A 276 3.32 4.45 0.01
CA VAL A 276 2.20 5.06 -0.72
C VAL A 276 1.32 3.97 -1.34
N TYR A 277 0.02 4.06 -1.08
CA TYR A 277 -1.01 3.20 -1.67
C TYR A 277 -1.88 4.03 -2.62
N ASN A 278 -1.67 3.85 -3.92
CA ASN A 278 -2.43 4.56 -4.93
C ASN A 278 -3.89 4.11 -4.92
N PHE A 279 -4.77 5.09 -5.10
CA PHE A 279 -6.21 4.87 -5.13
C PHE A 279 -6.79 5.41 -6.43
N GLY A 280 -7.56 4.58 -7.11
CA GLY A 280 -8.44 5.00 -8.19
C GLY A 280 -8.76 3.90 -9.18
N VAL A 281 -9.72 4.18 -10.04
CA VAL A 281 -10.22 3.23 -11.05
C VAL A 281 -10.07 3.84 -12.42
N GLU A 282 -9.52 3.08 -13.34
CA GLU A 282 -9.32 3.47 -14.74
C GLU A 282 -10.49 3.02 -15.62
N GLY A 283 -11.19 1.96 -15.24
CA GLY A 283 -12.36 1.48 -15.95
C GLY A 283 -13.01 0.28 -15.28
N ILE A 284 -14.29 0.08 -15.61
CA ILE A 284 -15.08 -1.08 -15.22
C ILE A 284 -15.65 -1.68 -16.51
N SER A 285 -15.61 -3.01 -16.62
CA SER A 285 -16.27 -3.73 -17.71
C SER A 285 -17.10 -4.89 -17.19
N ILE A 286 -18.23 -5.16 -17.82
CA ILE A 286 -19.12 -6.29 -17.50
C ILE A 286 -19.24 -7.18 -18.73
N LYS A 287 -18.97 -8.48 -18.61
CA LYS A 287 -18.89 -9.43 -19.74
C LYS A 287 -17.97 -8.97 -20.87
N GLY A 288 -16.85 -8.36 -20.51
CA GLY A 288 -15.88 -7.80 -21.46
C GLY A 288 -16.33 -6.51 -22.17
N GLN A 289 -17.50 -5.95 -21.84
CA GLN A 289 -17.96 -4.66 -22.36
C GLN A 289 -17.67 -3.55 -21.36
N ALA A 290 -16.89 -2.54 -21.78
CA ALA A 290 -16.59 -1.39 -20.94
C ALA A 290 -17.84 -0.55 -20.68
N LEU A 291 -17.93 0.04 -19.49
CA LEU A 291 -18.95 1.05 -19.21
C LEU A 291 -18.76 2.27 -20.12
N ALA A 292 -19.80 2.63 -20.86
CA ALA A 292 -19.77 3.80 -21.74
C ALA A 292 -19.58 5.09 -20.94
N ASN A 293 -18.70 5.98 -21.43
CA ASN A 293 -18.39 7.26 -20.80
C ASN A 293 -17.97 7.14 -19.32
N PHE A 294 -17.23 6.08 -18.98
CA PHE A 294 -16.73 5.89 -17.62
C PHE A 294 -15.92 7.11 -17.16
N ALA A 295 -16.34 7.66 -16.02
CA ALA A 295 -15.65 8.71 -15.29
C ALA A 295 -15.45 8.24 -13.85
N GLU A 296 -14.22 8.36 -13.36
CA GLU A 296 -13.81 7.80 -12.07
C GLU A 296 -14.69 8.26 -10.88
N ASN A 297 -15.16 9.51 -10.90
CA ASN A 297 -15.96 10.07 -9.81
C ASN A 297 -17.48 9.93 -10.02
N THR A 298 -17.93 9.41 -11.16
CA THR A 298 -19.32 9.05 -11.37
C THR A 298 -19.54 7.66 -10.80
N THR A 299 -20.40 7.54 -9.80
CA THR A 299 -20.62 6.29 -9.04
C THR A 299 -21.89 5.54 -9.46
N GLU A 300 -22.71 6.11 -10.33
CA GLU A 300 -23.98 5.54 -10.78
C GLU A 300 -23.95 5.35 -12.30
N TYR A 301 -24.23 4.14 -12.77
CA TYR A 301 -24.27 3.80 -14.19
C TYR A 301 -25.48 2.94 -14.53
N THR A 302 -25.85 2.95 -15.81
CA THR A 302 -26.71 1.91 -16.41
C THR A 302 -25.92 1.21 -17.50
N HIS A 303 -25.96 -0.11 -17.51
CA HIS A 303 -25.29 -0.92 -18.51
C HIS A 303 -26.26 -1.98 -19.02
N ILE A 304 -26.51 -1.96 -20.33
CA ILE A 304 -27.39 -2.93 -20.98
C ILE A 304 -26.55 -4.15 -21.31
N VAL A 305 -26.67 -5.18 -20.48
CA VAL A 305 -26.00 -6.45 -20.67
C VAL A 305 -26.93 -7.54 -20.12
N GLY A 306 -27.08 -8.65 -20.85
CA GLY A 306 -27.87 -9.78 -20.35
C GLY A 306 -27.33 -10.29 -19.01
N ASN A 307 -28.17 -10.95 -18.20
CA ASN A 307 -27.88 -11.48 -16.85
C ASN A 307 -26.39 -11.61 -16.50
N ALA A 308 -25.83 -10.63 -15.77
CA ALA A 308 -24.44 -10.66 -15.31
C ALA A 308 -24.32 -11.25 -13.91
N THR A 309 -23.15 -11.82 -13.61
CA THR A 309 -22.74 -12.22 -12.25
C THR A 309 -21.56 -11.36 -11.79
N ALA A 310 -21.14 -11.49 -10.52
CA ALA A 310 -19.98 -10.79 -10.00
C ALA A 310 -18.66 -11.17 -10.72
N ASP A 311 -18.59 -12.39 -11.26
CA ASP A 311 -17.41 -12.88 -12.00
C ASP A 311 -17.31 -12.25 -13.39
N ASP A 312 -18.42 -11.78 -13.97
CA ASP A 312 -18.44 -11.06 -15.24
C ASP A 312 -17.85 -9.65 -15.13
N ILE A 313 -17.66 -9.12 -13.92
CA ILE A 313 -17.19 -7.77 -13.67
C ILE A 313 -15.66 -7.76 -13.55
N THR A 314 -15.03 -6.94 -14.39
CA THR A 314 -13.60 -6.65 -14.33
C THR A 314 -13.41 -5.17 -13.99
N VAL A 315 -12.43 -4.88 -13.15
CA VAL A 315 -12.11 -3.53 -12.69
C VAL A 315 -10.63 -3.30 -12.94
N LYS A 316 -10.31 -2.23 -13.65
CA LYS A 316 -8.93 -1.79 -13.87
C LYS A 316 -8.58 -0.73 -12.84
N THR A 317 -7.66 -1.03 -11.93
CA THR A 317 -7.28 -0.16 -10.81
C THR A 317 -5.97 0.58 -11.08
N LYS A 318 -5.79 1.75 -10.46
CA LYS A 318 -4.55 2.53 -10.53
C LYS A 318 -3.46 2.02 -9.60
N GLY A 319 -3.83 1.43 -8.46
CA GLY A 319 -2.89 0.87 -7.47
C GLY A 319 -2.74 -0.64 -7.59
N GLN A 320 -1.52 -1.14 -7.36
CA GLN A 320 -1.16 -2.56 -7.45
C GLN A 320 -1.85 -3.42 -6.39
N GLY A 321 -2.07 -2.86 -5.19
CA GLY A 321 -2.67 -3.55 -4.05
C GLY A 321 -4.17 -3.31 -3.84
N MET A 322 -4.85 -2.62 -4.76
CA MET A 322 -6.24 -2.21 -4.54
C MET A 322 -7.16 -3.42 -4.34
N LEU A 323 -8.10 -3.27 -3.40
CA LEU A 323 -9.09 -4.28 -3.08
C LEU A 323 -10.36 -4.00 -3.88
N VAL A 324 -10.97 -5.05 -4.42
CA VAL A 324 -12.20 -4.96 -5.21
C VAL A 324 -13.18 -6.02 -4.72
N ALA A 325 -14.31 -5.58 -4.19
CA ALA A 325 -15.44 -6.44 -3.84
C ALA A 325 -16.61 -6.18 -4.80
N LYS A 326 -17.29 -7.25 -5.20
CA LYS A 326 -18.30 -7.22 -6.27
C LYS A 326 -19.52 -8.01 -5.85
N THR A 327 -20.71 -7.45 -6.04
CA THR A 327 -21.97 -8.20 -5.90
C THR A 327 -22.87 -7.90 -7.09
N VAL A 328 -23.74 -8.85 -7.43
CA VAL A 328 -24.83 -8.62 -8.40
C VAL A 328 -26.10 -9.24 -7.85
N GLU A 329 -27.10 -8.40 -7.59
CA GLU A 329 -28.37 -8.81 -7.01
C GLU A 329 -29.50 -8.01 -7.66
N ASN A 330 -30.60 -8.67 -8.03
CA ASN A 330 -31.81 -8.03 -8.55
C ASN A 330 -31.58 -7.02 -9.69
N GLY A 331 -30.68 -7.33 -10.64
CA GLY A 331 -30.36 -6.45 -11.77
C GLY A 331 -29.47 -5.26 -11.40
N LYS A 332 -28.85 -5.26 -10.21
CA LYS A 332 -27.96 -4.22 -9.72
C LYS A 332 -26.60 -4.83 -9.38
N ALA A 333 -25.56 -4.36 -10.04
CA ALA A 333 -24.18 -4.67 -9.67
C ALA A 333 -23.63 -3.59 -8.73
N THR A 334 -22.92 -4.01 -7.68
CA THR A 334 -22.13 -3.11 -6.85
C THR A 334 -20.65 -3.46 -6.95
N VAL A 335 -19.82 -2.43 -7.04
CA VAL A 335 -18.35 -2.56 -7.09
C VAL A 335 -17.77 -1.64 -6.03
N LEU A 336 -17.33 -2.22 -4.92
CA LEU A 336 -16.58 -1.52 -3.88
C LEU A 336 -15.09 -1.64 -4.21
N VAL A 337 -14.44 -0.49 -4.39
CA VAL A 337 -12.98 -0.42 -4.52
C VAL A 337 -12.39 0.27 -3.30
N ALA A 338 -11.24 -0.21 -2.84
CA ALA A 338 -10.50 0.40 -1.74
C ALA A 338 -8.99 0.43 -2.01
N SER A 339 -8.30 1.44 -1.47
CA SER A 339 -6.84 1.39 -1.36
C SER A 339 -6.44 0.24 -0.44
N ASN A 340 -5.23 -0.30 -0.61
CA ASN A 340 -4.85 -1.49 0.14
C ASN A 340 -4.81 -1.25 1.65
N ASP A 341 -4.39 -0.06 2.07
CA ASP A 341 -4.37 0.41 3.46
C ASP A 341 -5.75 0.80 4.00
N LEU A 342 -6.82 0.60 3.23
CA LEU A 342 -8.21 0.90 3.59
C LEU A 342 -8.47 2.38 3.89
N SER A 343 -7.54 3.29 3.55
CA SER A 343 -7.67 4.72 3.86
C SER A 343 -8.62 5.48 2.93
N LYS A 344 -8.89 4.90 1.74
CA LYS A 344 -9.75 5.45 0.70
C LYS A 344 -10.61 4.35 0.10
N TYR A 345 -11.85 4.66 -0.23
CA TYR A 345 -12.75 3.75 -0.93
C TYR A 345 -13.71 4.50 -1.85
N ARG A 346 -14.32 3.76 -2.78
CA ARG A 346 -15.41 4.23 -3.63
C ARG A 346 -16.35 3.07 -3.95
N LEU A 347 -17.65 3.33 -3.91
CA LEU A 347 -18.69 2.38 -4.27
C LEU A 347 -19.30 2.80 -5.60
N TYR A 348 -19.29 1.91 -6.59
CA TYR A 348 -20.06 2.08 -7.82
C TYR A 348 -21.31 1.21 -7.78
N THR A 349 -22.40 1.80 -8.22
CA THR A 349 -23.69 1.16 -8.46
C THR A 349 -23.94 1.13 -9.97
N ILE A 350 -24.22 -0.05 -10.51
CA ILE A 350 -24.46 -0.22 -11.94
C ILE A 350 -25.78 -0.97 -12.11
N ASN A 351 -26.77 -0.32 -12.72
CA ASN A 351 -28.02 -0.97 -13.11
C ASN A 351 -27.73 -1.84 -14.34
N VAL A 352 -27.75 -3.16 -14.13
CA VAL A 352 -27.51 -4.19 -15.13
C VAL A 352 -28.88 -4.59 -15.69
N THR A 353 -29.23 -4.01 -16.82
CA THR A 353 -30.54 -4.27 -17.45
C THR A 353 -30.37 -5.23 -18.62
N THR A 354 -31.32 -6.15 -18.78
CA THR A 354 -31.44 -6.84 -20.05
C THR A 354 -32.06 -5.89 -21.07
N GLY A 355 -31.76 -6.05 -22.36
CA GLY A 355 -32.45 -5.28 -23.41
C GLY A 355 -33.98 -5.41 -23.35
N ILE A 356 -34.49 -6.43 -22.65
CA ILE A 356 -35.91 -6.71 -22.40
C ILE A 356 -36.53 -5.70 -21.42
N ASP A 357 -35.76 -5.28 -20.41
CA ASP A 357 -36.25 -4.39 -19.34
C ASP A 357 -36.38 -2.95 -19.83
N ASN A 358 -35.63 -2.59 -20.88
CA ASN A 358 -35.63 -1.27 -21.53
C ASN A 358 -36.38 -1.23 -22.88
N LEU A 359 -37.26 -2.21 -23.14
CA LEU A 359 -38.09 -2.18 -24.34
C LEU A 359 -39.00 -0.94 -24.31
N PRO A 360 -39.19 -0.22 -25.44
CA PRO A 360 -40.15 0.87 -25.55
C PRO A 360 -41.54 0.50 -25.03
N SER A 361 -42.30 1.51 -24.62
CA SER A 361 -43.74 1.36 -24.39
C SER A 361 -44.44 0.99 -25.69
N VAL A 362 -45.42 0.09 -25.63
CA VAL A 362 -46.23 -0.24 -26.80
C VAL A 362 -46.96 1.03 -27.27
N GLU A 363 -46.80 1.37 -28.56
CA GLU A 363 -47.54 2.49 -29.17
C GLU A 363 -49.03 2.35 -28.88
N GLY A 364 -49.70 3.44 -28.46
CA GLY A 364 -51.08 3.39 -27.95
C GLY A 364 -52.15 2.85 -28.92
N ASN A 365 -51.81 2.69 -30.20
CA ASN A 365 -52.68 2.09 -31.22
C ASN A 365 -52.40 0.60 -31.47
N LYS A 366 -51.43 -0.02 -30.79
CA LYS A 366 -51.05 -1.43 -30.93
C LYS A 366 -51.35 -2.23 -29.67
N GLN A 367 -51.82 -3.47 -29.85
CA GLN A 367 -52.07 -4.38 -28.72
C GLN A 367 -50.80 -5.06 -28.21
N VAL A 368 -49.82 -5.28 -29.09
CA VAL A 368 -48.54 -5.93 -28.78
C VAL A 368 -47.41 -5.41 -29.67
N GLU A 369 -46.18 -5.52 -29.19
CA GLU A 369 -44.95 -5.36 -29.97
C GLU A 369 -44.05 -6.58 -29.82
N ILE A 370 -43.31 -6.88 -30.89
CA ILE A 370 -42.48 -8.08 -30.99
C ILE A 370 -41.03 -7.63 -31.14
N TYR A 371 -40.16 -8.25 -30.36
CA TYR A 371 -38.73 -7.97 -30.33
C TYR A 371 -37.93 -9.27 -30.47
N THR A 372 -36.73 -9.20 -31.04
CA THR A 372 -35.74 -10.28 -30.94
C THR A 372 -35.20 -10.39 -29.51
N LEU A 373 -34.45 -11.45 -29.18
CA LEU A 373 -33.83 -11.62 -27.85
C LEU A 373 -32.83 -10.50 -27.52
N ASP A 374 -32.26 -9.90 -28.56
CA ASP A 374 -31.34 -8.78 -28.60
C ASP A 374 -32.05 -7.42 -28.57
N GLY A 375 -33.40 -7.39 -28.49
CA GLY A 375 -34.19 -6.18 -28.28
C GLY A 375 -34.54 -5.40 -29.55
N VAL A 376 -34.32 -5.96 -30.74
CA VAL A 376 -34.66 -5.32 -32.03
C VAL A 376 -36.14 -5.54 -32.34
N ARG A 377 -36.88 -4.46 -32.61
CA ARG A 377 -38.31 -4.54 -32.97
C ARG A 377 -38.47 -5.24 -34.34
N VAL A 378 -39.40 -6.18 -34.41
CA VAL A 378 -39.76 -6.92 -35.63
C VAL A 378 -41.27 -6.92 -35.84
N ASN A 379 -41.69 -7.03 -37.10
CA ASN A 379 -43.11 -6.94 -37.45
C ASN A 379 -43.88 -8.26 -37.27
N ASN A 380 -43.19 -9.41 -37.20
CA ASN A 380 -43.81 -10.73 -37.04
C ASN A 380 -42.80 -11.77 -36.51
N THR A 381 -43.30 -12.98 -36.24
CA THR A 381 -42.51 -14.15 -35.82
C THR A 381 -42.35 -15.18 -36.94
N ASN A 382 -42.22 -14.73 -38.20
CA ASN A 382 -42.29 -15.62 -39.36
C ASN A 382 -41.00 -16.43 -39.61
N ARG A 383 -39.91 -16.11 -38.92
CA ARG A 383 -38.66 -16.87 -38.99
C ARG A 383 -38.53 -17.77 -37.76
N LYS A 384 -37.86 -18.91 -37.92
CA LYS A 384 -37.50 -19.76 -36.77
C LYS A 384 -36.62 -18.96 -35.81
N GLY A 385 -36.92 -19.03 -34.52
CA GLY A 385 -36.20 -18.26 -33.51
C GLY A 385 -37.00 -18.00 -32.25
N VAL A 386 -36.38 -17.26 -31.32
CA VAL A 386 -37.00 -16.84 -30.06
C VAL A 386 -37.30 -15.35 -30.13
N TYR A 387 -38.52 -14.99 -29.79
CA TYR A 387 -39.02 -13.62 -29.78
C TYR A 387 -39.55 -13.24 -28.40
N ILE A 388 -39.56 -11.94 -28.12
CA ILE A 388 -40.18 -11.35 -26.94
C ILE A 388 -41.40 -10.58 -27.42
N ILE A 389 -42.55 -10.88 -26.83
CA ILE A 389 -43.79 -10.14 -27.08
C ILE A 389 -44.09 -9.31 -25.84
N LYS A 390 -44.23 -7.99 -26.01
CA LYS A 390 -44.65 -7.04 -24.98
C LYS A 390 -46.07 -6.60 -25.27
N ASP A 391 -46.97 -6.71 -24.29
CA ASP A 391 -48.35 -6.23 -24.42
C ASP A 391 -48.48 -4.75 -24.03
N ALA A 392 -49.66 -4.17 -24.31
CA ALA A 392 -49.98 -2.78 -24.00
C ALA A 392 -49.89 -2.43 -22.50
N GLN A 393 -49.95 -3.44 -21.62
CA GLN A 393 -49.79 -3.30 -20.17
C GLN A 393 -48.32 -3.41 -19.73
N GLY A 394 -47.39 -3.59 -20.68
CA GLY A 394 -45.96 -3.67 -20.43
C GLY A 394 -45.45 -5.06 -20.04
N LYS A 395 -46.32 -6.07 -19.99
CA LYS A 395 -45.93 -7.43 -19.63
C LYS A 395 -45.25 -8.11 -20.81
N THR A 396 -44.12 -8.76 -20.55
CA THR A 396 -43.33 -9.45 -21.56
C THR A 396 -43.49 -10.98 -21.46
N ARG A 397 -43.49 -11.66 -22.61
CA ARG A 397 -43.42 -13.13 -22.70
C ARG A 397 -42.48 -13.57 -23.82
N LYS A 398 -41.79 -14.69 -23.60
CA LYS A 398 -40.95 -15.32 -24.63
C LYS A 398 -41.78 -16.29 -25.48
N VAL A 399 -41.59 -16.27 -26.78
CA VAL A 399 -42.25 -17.16 -27.75
C VAL A 399 -41.19 -17.79 -28.63
N VAL A 400 -41.24 -19.12 -28.76
CA VAL A 400 -40.35 -19.89 -29.64
C VAL A 400 -41.12 -20.25 -30.90
N LYS A 401 -40.58 -19.89 -32.07
CA LYS A 401 -41.09 -20.31 -33.37
C LYS A 401 -40.19 -21.42 -33.91
N GLN A 402 -40.76 -22.62 -34.05
CA GLN A 402 -40.07 -23.81 -34.54
C GLN A 402 -40.06 -23.92 -36.06
#